data_AF-A0A803QF87-F1
#
_entry.id   AF-A0A803QF87-F1
#
_cell.length_a   1.000
_cell.length_b   1.000
_cell.length_c   1.000
_cell.angle_alpha   90.00
_cell.angle_beta   90.00
_cell.angle_gamma   90.00
#
_symmetry.space_group_name_H-M   'P 1'
#
loop_
_entity.id
_entity.type
_entity.pdbx_description
1 polymer ?
#
loop_
_entity_poly.entity_id
_entity_poly.type
_entity_poly.pdbx_seq_one_letter_code
_entity_poly.pdbx_strand_id
1 'polypeptide(L)'
;MLWGQRLNVATRLTSFPSNSTSFYSLEIKNNKIGLYLNSGDSSYSYWEFKPSMNRNLTFMALSSKGLELFNDQGKKIAQIRSRKYDPPLRFLALGNKTGNLGLYFYSPSKAQFEASFQALNTTCDLPLACKPYGICTFSNACSCIRLLKEEEEEGVGSGCEDVKSVLRDYDHDYRRGGLKQVDRGSGMSFLVKVPKGSTTSGTHGKSNVKKWVVILVGVVDGMIILLVFGGVAYYLIRKKRNSHGDTPHN
;
A
#
# COMPACT_ATOMS: atom_id res chain seq x y z
N MET A 1 9.76 -15.86 10.25
CA MET A 1 10.58 -16.66 9.30
C MET A 1 11.74 -17.25 10.06
N LEU A 2 11.89 -18.57 10.02
CA LEU A 2 12.96 -19.29 10.71
C LEU A 2 14.20 -19.42 9.81
N TRP A 3 15.32 -19.76 10.42
CA TRP A 3 16.54 -20.09 9.69
C TRP A 3 16.30 -21.23 8.69
N GLY A 4 16.90 -21.15 7.50
CA GLY A 4 16.73 -22.13 6.42
C GLY A 4 15.46 -21.95 5.57
N GLN A 5 14.45 -21.20 6.06
CA GLN A 5 13.29 -20.86 5.23
C GLN A 5 13.68 -19.89 4.10
N ARG A 6 12.91 -19.92 3.02
CA ARG A 6 13.02 -19.01 1.88
C ARG A 6 11.66 -18.40 1.60
N LEU A 7 11.65 -17.11 1.25
CA LEU A 7 10.45 -16.39 0.85
C LEU A 7 10.66 -15.86 -0.57
N ASN A 8 9.80 -16.28 -1.49
CA ASN A 8 9.82 -15.83 -2.87
C ASN A 8 9.22 -14.43 -2.98
N VAL A 9 9.53 -13.74 -4.06
CA VAL A 9 8.81 -12.53 -4.49
C VAL A 9 7.30 -12.79 -4.50
N ALA A 10 6.52 -11.74 -4.23
CA ALA A 10 5.07 -11.78 -4.02
C ALA A 10 4.62 -12.51 -2.74
N THR A 11 5.55 -13.01 -1.92
CA THR A 11 5.22 -13.44 -0.56
C THR A 11 5.13 -12.22 0.37
N ARG A 12 4.17 -12.29 1.30
CA ARG A 12 3.98 -11.31 2.38
C ARG A 12 4.04 -11.99 3.73
N LEU A 13 4.80 -11.42 4.66
CA LEU A 13 4.71 -11.77 6.08
C LEU A 13 3.89 -10.70 6.77
N THR A 14 2.80 -11.08 7.41
CA THR A 14 1.96 -10.15 8.16
C THR A 14 2.27 -10.24 9.64
N SER A 15 2.16 -9.11 10.34
CA SER A 15 2.09 -9.12 11.80
C SER A 15 0.84 -9.88 12.24
N PHE A 16 0.83 -10.38 13.47
CA PHE A 16 -0.39 -10.90 14.06
C PHE A 16 -1.48 -9.83 14.02
N PRO A 17 -2.71 -10.18 13.63
CA PRO A 17 -3.81 -9.22 13.60
C PRO A 17 -4.04 -8.72 15.02
N SER A 18 -3.94 -7.41 15.21
CA SER A 18 -4.54 -6.74 16.35
C SER A 18 -6.04 -6.57 16.08
N ASN A 19 -6.85 -6.20 17.08
CA ASN A 19 -8.26 -5.85 16.91
C ASN A 19 -8.49 -4.58 16.05
N SER A 20 -7.50 -4.17 15.26
CA SER A 20 -7.49 -3.01 14.40
C SER A 20 -7.78 -3.41 12.95
N THR A 21 -8.38 -2.51 12.19
CA THR A 21 -8.56 -2.67 10.74
C THR A 21 -7.25 -2.48 9.95
N SER A 22 -6.14 -2.24 10.66
CA SER A 22 -4.82 -2.04 10.08
C SER A 22 -3.82 -3.08 10.57
N PHE A 23 -2.92 -3.50 9.66
CA PHE A 23 -1.90 -4.50 9.96
C PHE A 23 -0.58 -4.19 9.23
N TYR A 24 0.52 -4.67 9.79
CA TYR A 24 1.84 -4.51 9.20
C TYR A 24 2.16 -5.69 8.28
N SER A 25 2.80 -5.43 7.14
CA SER A 25 3.35 -6.46 6.27
C SER A 25 4.80 -6.19 5.89
N LEU A 26 5.60 -7.24 5.81
CA LEU A 26 6.84 -7.27 5.03
C LEU A 26 6.50 -7.86 3.66
N GLU A 27 6.81 -7.12 2.60
CA GLU A 27 6.52 -7.52 1.23
C GLU A 27 7.78 -7.53 0.38
N ILE A 28 7.85 -8.53 -0.49
CA ILE A 28 8.98 -8.80 -1.37
C ILE A 28 8.55 -8.48 -2.80
N LYS A 29 9.17 -7.47 -3.40
CA LYS A 29 8.96 -7.07 -4.80
C LYS A 29 10.24 -7.34 -5.60
N ASN A 30 10.13 -7.37 -6.93
CA ASN A 30 11.24 -7.76 -7.82
C ASN A 30 12.50 -6.88 -7.66
N ASN A 31 12.41 -5.67 -7.12
CA ASN A 31 13.56 -4.76 -6.98
C ASN A 31 13.75 -4.22 -5.56
N LYS A 32 12.93 -4.65 -4.61
CA LYS A 32 12.96 -4.14 -3.23
C LYS A 32 12.25 -5.05 -2.26
N ILE A 33 12.64 -4.96 -1.01
CA ILE A 33 11.81 -5.39 0.11
C ILE A 33 11.30 -4.14 0.82
N GLY A 34 10.08 -4.18 1.34
CA GLY A 34 9.50 -3.04 2.02
C GLY A 34 8.58 -3.44 3.16
N LEU A 35 8.45 -2.54 4.13
CA LEU A 35 7.50 -2.64 5.21
C LEU A 35 6.33 -1.71 4.96
N TYR A 36 5.12 -2.24 5.13
CA TYR A 36 3.88 -1.56 4.81
C TYR A 36 2.92 -1.58 5.98
N LEU A 37 2.26 -0.45 6.21
CA LEU A 37 1.06 -0.35 7.04
C LEU A 37 -0.13 -0.42 6.10
N ASN A 38 -0.90 -1.49 6.20
CA ASN A 38 -2.11 -1.71 5.41
C ASN A 38 -3.32 -1.32 6.24
N SER A 39 -4.28 -0.63 5.63
CA SER A 39 -5.55 -0.25 6.25
C SER A 39 -6.62 -0.12 5.17
N GLY A 40 -7.61 -1.02 5.19
CA GLY A 40 -8.56 -1.19 4.09
C GLY A 40 -7.84 -1.40 2.75
N ASP A 41 -8.20 -0.59 1.75
CA ASP A 41 -7.59 -0.64 0.40
C ASP A 41 -6.30 0.19 0.27
N SER A 42 -5.84 0.82 1.35
CA SER A 42 -4.65 1.66 1.34
C SER A 42 -3.46 0.96 1.99
N SER A 43 -2.31 0.99 1.32
CA SER A 43 -1.03 0.52 1.86
C SER A 43 0.00 1.65 1.86
N TYR A 44 0.62 1.92 3.00
CA TYR A 44 1.67 2.93 3.13
C TYR A 44 3.02 2.27 3.43
N SER A 45 4.01 2.50 2.54
CA SER A 45 5.40 2.03 2.72
C SER A 45 6.14 2.99 3.67
N TYR A 46 6.63 2.47 4.81
CA TYR A 46 7.38 3.26 5.79
C TYR A 46 8.87 2.92 5.84
N TRP A 47 9.29 1.82 5.20
CA TRP A 47 10.68 1.44 5.10
C TRP A 47 10.90 0.60 3.83
N GLU A 48 12.02 0.84 3.12
CA GLU A 48 12.38 0.09 1.92
C GLU A 48 13.87 -0.22 1.91
N PHE A 49 14.22 -1.42 1.44
CA PHE A 49 15.58 -1.79 1.10
C PHE A 49 15.65 -2.23 -0.36
N LYS A 50 16.54 -1.58 -1.12
CA LYS A 50 16.76 -1.83 -2.55
C LYS A 50 18.16 -2.41 -2.75
N PRO A 51 18.29 -3.58 -3.41
CA PRO A 51 19.59 -4.08 -3.86
C PRO A 51 20.30 -3.06 -4.75
N SER A 52 21.63 -3.05 -4.72
CA SER A 52 22.42 -2.17 -5.59
C SER A 52 22.16 -2.49 -7.07
N MET A 53 22.28 -1.47 -7.93
CA MET A 53 22.11 -1.58 -9.38
C MET A 53 20.73 -2.12 -9.82
N ASN A 54 19.67 -1.98 -8.99
CA ASN A 54 18.31 -2.42 -9.31
C ASN A 54 18.20 -3.87 -9.79
N ARG A 55 19.05 -4.75 -9.26
CA ARG A 55 19.04 -6.18 -9.62
C ARG A 55 17.70 -6.83 -9.27
N ASN A 56 17.27 -7.76 -10.12
CA ASN A 56 16.06 -8.53 -9.89
C ASN A 56 16.25 -9.48 -8.69
N LEU A 57 15.48 -9.22 -7.65
CA LEU A 57 15.23 -10.08 -6.52
C LEU A 57 14.22 -11.15 -6.93
N THR A 58 14.49 -12.40 -6.53
CA THR A 58 13.60 -13.55 -6.76
C THR A 58 13.16 -14.18 -5.44
N PHE A 59 14.09 -14.30 -4.50
CA PHE A 59 13.78 -14.78 -3.15
C PHE A 59 14.76 -14.22 -2.13
N MET A 60 14.34 -14.29 -0.86
CA MET A 60 15.18 -14.00 0.29
C MET A 60 15.26 -15.21 1.22
N ALA A 61 16.39 -15.38 1.87
CA ALA A 61 16.63 -16.47 2.82
C ALA A 61 17.28 -15.93 4.09
N LEU A 62 16.91 -16.48 5.24
CA LEU A 62 17.53 -16.15 6.50
C LEU A 62 18.77 -17.04 6.69
N SER A 63 19.94 -16.43 6.81
CA SER A 63 21.22 -17.09 7.08
C SER A 63 21.72 -16.78 8.49
N SER A 64 22.80 -17.43 8.93
CA SER A 64 23.39 -17.17 10.25
C SER A 64 23.98 -15.77 10.37
N LYS A 65 24.31 -15.11 9.25
CA LYS A 65 24.97 -13.79 9.19
C LYS A 65 24.00 -12.64 8.90
N GLY A 66 22.76 -12.95 8.54
CA GLY A 66 21.81 -11.93 8.12
C GLY A 66 20.71 -12.44 7.22
N LEU A 67 20.00 -11.49 6.63
CA LEU A 67 19.00 -11.75 5.63
C LEU A 67 19.60 -11.57 4.24
N GLU A 68 19.64 -12.64 3.46
CA GLU A 68 20.28 -12.70 2.15
C GLU A 68 19.24 -12.66 1.04
N LEU A 69 19.55 -11.90 -0.01
CA LEU A 69 18.69 -11.67 -1.16
C LEU A 69 19.35 -12.28 -2.40
N PHE A 70 18.57 -12.99 -3.21
CA PHE A 70 19.06 -13.77 -4.35
C PHE A 70 18.30 -13.42 -5.63
N ASN A 71 19.00 -13.54 -6.77
CA ASN A 71 18.37 -13.50 -8.08
C ASN A 71 17.85 -14.89 -8.50
N ASP A 72 17.34 -14.96 -9.72
CA ASP A 72 16.83 -16.14 -10.41
C ASP A 72 17.88 -17.25 -10.57
N GLN A 73 19.14 -16.87 -10.77
CA GLN A 73 20.29 -17.79 -10.84
C GLN A 73 20.76 -18.30 -9.47
N GLY A 74 20.11 -17.88 -8.37
CA GLY A 74 20.55 -18.22 -7.01
C GLY A 74 21.83 -17.51 -6.55
N LYS A 75 22.29 -16.49 -7.28
CA LYS A 75 23.41 -15.63 -6.90
C LYS A 75 22.94 -14.61 -5.87
N LYS A 76 23.69 -14.49 -4.76
CA LYS A 76 23.44 -13.46 -3.75
C LYS A 76 23.66 -12.07 -4.35
N ILE A 77 22.63 -11.23 -4.31
CA ILE A 77 22.65 -9.86 -4.84
C ILE A 77 22.76 -8.79 -3.75
N ALA A 78 22.27 -9.07 -2.54
CA ALA A 78 22.34 -8.16 -1.40
C ALA A 78 22.26 -8.93 -0.07
N GLN A 79 22.61 -8.26 1.02
CA GLN A 79 22.52 -8.82 2.37
C GLN A 79 22.29 -7.72 3.40
N ILE A 80 21.27 -7.89 4.24
CA ILE A 80 21.10 -7.13 5.48
C ILE A 80 21.85 -7.89 6.56
N ARG A 81 22.96 -7.32 7.03
CA ARG A 81 23.89 -7.99 7.94
C ARG A 81 23.44 -7.85 9.40
N SER A 82 23.58 -8.93 10.15
CA SER A 82 23.70 -8.89 11.61
C SER A 82 25.05 -8.25 11.99
N ARG A 83 25.21 -7.74 13.22
CA ARG A 83 26.52 -7.22 13.65
C ARG A 83 27.53 -8.37 13.68
N LYS A 84 28.80 -8.05 13.40
CA LYS A 84 29.86 -9.02 13.05
C LYS A 84 30.15 -10.05 14.16
N TYR A 85 29.80 -9.76 15.40
CA TYR A 85 30.05 -10.60 16.57
C TYR A 85 28.78 -11.18 17.20
N ASP A 86 27.63 -11.04 16.53
CA ASP A 86 26.40 -11.57 17.07
C ASP A 86 26.35 -13.10 16.95
N PRO A 87 25.73 -13.80 17.93
CA PRO A 87 25.39 -15.20 17.81
C PRO A 87 24.57 -15.50 16.54
N PRO A 88 24.56 -16.75 16.07
CA PRO A 88 23.81 -17.11 14.87
C PRO A 88 22.33 -16.75 15.01
N LEU A 89 21.80 -16.12 13.96
CA LEU A 89 20.39 -15.76 13.88
C LEU A 89 19.50 -16.98 14.00
N ARG A 90 18.37 -16.80 14.70
CA ARG A 90 17.36 -17.83 14.92
C ARG A 90 16.15 -17.59 14.03
N PHE A 91 15.65 -16.36 14.02
CA PHE A 91 14.48 -16.00 13.24
C PHE A 91 14.46 -14.52 12.88
N LEU A 92 13.66 -14.22 11.86
CA LEU A 92 13.21 -12.90 11.48
C LEU A 92 11.74 -12.77 11.87
N ALA A 93 11.38 -11.64 12.49
CA ALA A 93 10.00 -11.34 12.85
C ALA A 93 9.65 -9.88 12.56
N LEU A 94 8.36 -9.67 12.28
CA LEU A 94 7.75 -8.35 12.17
C LEU A 94 7.04 -8.05 13.49
N GLY A 95 7.38 -6.94 14.13
CA GLY A 95 6.82 -6.54 15.41
C GLY A 95 5.31 -6.31 15.29
N ASN A 96 4.53 -6.96 16.16
CA ASN A 96 3.07 -6.87 16.14
C ASN A 96 2.54 -5.46 16.44
N LYS A 97 3.14 -4.77 17.42
CA LYS A 97 2.71 -3.43 17.85
C LYS A 97 3.35 -2.32 17.01
N THR A 98 4.64 -2.46 16.71
CA THR A 98 5.45 -1.40 16.10
C THR A 98 5.58 -1.51 14.58
N GLY A 99 5.32 -2.69 14.01
CA GLY A 99 5.64 -2.97 12.61
C GLY A 99 7.15 -2.97 12.30
N ASN A 100 8.03 -2.96 13.30
CA ASN A 100 9.46 -2.96 13.04
C ASN A 100 9.94 -4.36 12.64
N LEU A 101 10.83 -4.44 11.65
CA LEU A 101 11.44 -5.70 11.24
C LEU A 101 12.70 -5.96 12.07
N GLY A 102 12.76 -7.12 12.71
CA GLY A 102 13.90 -7.53 13.52
C GLY A 102 14.51 -8.85 13.07
N LEU A 103 15.84 -8.94 13.17
CA LEU A 103 16.59 -10.21 13.13
C LEU A 103 16.99 -10.57 14.57
N TYR A 104 16.67 -11.78 15.00
CA TYR A 104 16.78 -12.17 16.40
C TYR A 104 17.76 -13.33 16.59
N PHE A 105 18.56 -13.24 17.65
CA PHE A 105 19.40 -14.31 18.16
C PHE A 105 19.04 -14.59 19.63
N TYR A 106 19.40 -15.78 20.12
CA TYR A 106 19.20 -16.11 21.54
C TYR A 106 20.44 -15.69 22.34
N SER A 107 20.23 -14.89 23.38
CA SER A 107 21.27 -14.40 24.29
C SER A 107 21.28 -15.27 25.56
N PRO A 108 22.28 -16.15 25.75
CA PRO A 108 22.31 -17.03 26.92
C PRO A 108 22.45 -16.26 28.24
N SER A 109 23.20 -15.16 28.24
CA SER A 109 23.42 -14.34 29.44
C SER A 109 22.17 -13.63 29.94
N LYS A 110 21.25 -13.27 29.05
CA LYS A 110 19.97 -12.64 29.39
C LYS A 110 18.78 -13.59 29.35
N ALA A 111 19.00 -14.86 29.00
CA ALA A 111 17.97 -15.88 28.79
C ALA A 111 16.79 -15.40 27.91
N GLN A 112 17.08 -14.58 26.89
CA GLN A 112 16.05 -13.98 26.03
C GLN A 112 16.53 -13.85 24.58
N PHE A 113 15.58 -13.67 23.65
CA PHE A 113 15.90 -13.31 22.28
C PHE A 113 16.17 -11.82 22.17
N GLU A 114 17.31 -11.46 21.59
CA GLU A 114 17.72 -10.08 21.35
C GLU A 114 17.76 -9.80 19.86
N ALA A 115 17.44 -8.55 19.49
CA ALA A 115 17.51 -8.10 18.12
C ALA A 115 18.95 -7.71 17.78
N SER A 116 19.55 -8.34 16.78
CA SER A 116 20.84 -7.92 16.22
C SER A 116 20.72 -6.84 15.16
N PHE A 117 19.57 -6.79 14.51
CA PHE A 117 19.21 -5.79 13.51
C PHE A 117 17.76 -5.36 13.72
N GLN A 118 17.53 -4.06 13.57
CA GLN A 118 16.20 -3.46 13.46
C GLN A 118 16.18 -2.55 12.24
N ALA A 119 15.10 -2.60 11.46
CA ALA A 119 14.96 -1.77 10.26
C ALA A 119 14.87 -0.28 10.59
N LEU A 120 14.21 0.05 11.69
CA LEU A 120 14.02 1.41 12.20
C LEU A 120 14.59 1.51 13.62
N ASN A 121 15.45 2.50 13.87
CA ASN A 121 16.13 2.67 15.16
C ASN A 121 15.46 3.71 16.06
N THR A 122 14.69 4.64 15.49
CA THR A 122 14.00 5.68 16.26
C THR A 122 12.51 5.39 16.32
N THR A 123 11.89 5.71 17.45
CA THR A 123 10.44 5.58 17.62
C THR A 123 9.68 6.40 16.58
N CYS A 124 10.19 7.58 16.24
CA CYS A 124 9.54 8.50 15.31
C CYS A 124 9.63 8.11 13.84
N ASP A 125 10.48 7.15 13.48
CA ASP A 125 10.47 6.58 12.14
C ASP A 125 9.45 5.44 12.00
N LEU A 126 8.93 4.91 13.12
CA LEU A 126 7.88 3.90 13.11
C LEU A 126 6.55 4.49 12.63
N PRO A 127 5.74 3.68 11.93
CA PRO A 127 4.36 4.06 11.63
C PRO A 127 3.58 4.25 12.93
N LEU A 128 2.68 5.24 12.95
CA LEU A 128 1.80 5.52 14.10
C LEU A 128 2.54 5.71 15.42
N ALA A 129 3.76 6.28 15.37
CA ALA A 129 4.60 6.51 16.56
C ALA A 129 3.93 7.37 17.64
N CYS A 130 3.15 8.37 17.21
CA CYS A 130 2.39 9.23 18.09
C CYS A 130 0.88 8.95 17.98
N LYS A 131 0.17 9.25 19.06
CA LYS A 131 -1.30 9.23 19.08
C LYS A 131 -1.87 10.24 18.05
N PRO A 132 -3.15 10.09 17.64
CA PRO A 132 -3.79 11.04 16.73
C PRO A 132 -3.57 12.50 17.16
N TYR A 133 -3.32 13.37 16.18
CA TYR A 133 -2.97 14.80 16.35
C TYR A 133 -1.64 15.07 17.08
N GLY A 134 -0.87 14.03 17.37
CA GLY A 134 0.51 14.12 17.83
C GLY A 134 1.50 14.21 16.66
N ILE A 135 2.58 14.96 16.87
CA ILE A 135 3.71 15.11 15.96
C ILE A 135 4.97 14.55 16.61
N CYS A 136 5.84 13.99 15.79
CA CYS A 136 7.19 13.65 16.21
C CYS A 136 8.12 14.86 16.06
N THR A 137 8.71 15.30 17.18
CA THR A 137 9.66 16.41 17.23
C THR A 137 11.09 15.94 16.91
N PHE A 138 12.00 16.89 16.74
CA PHE A 138 13.43 16.59 16.55
C PHE A 138 14.09 15.88 17.75
N SER A 139 13.48 15.93 18.95
CA SER A 139 13.97 15.20 20.12
C SER A 139 13.50 13.74 20.16
N ASN A 140 12.88 13.22 19.09
CA ASN A 140 12.25 11.90 19.03
C ASN A 140 11.15 11.71 20.08
N ALA A 141 10.47 12.80 20.46
CA ALA A 141 9.36 12.79 21.39
C ALA A 141 8.05 13.16 20.67
N CYS A 142 6.93 12.68 21.19
CA CYS A 142 5.60 13.07 20.71
C CYS A 142 5.16 14.36 21.41
N SER A 143 4.74 15.35 20.66
CA SER A 143 4.04 16.55 21.16
C SER A 143 2.71 16.73 20.43
N CYS A 144 1.75 17.43 21.01
CA CYS A 144 0.52 17.78 20.29
C CYS A 144 0.77 18.92 19.31
N ILE A 145 0.09 18.90 18.16
CA ILE A 145 0.03 20.07 17.29
C ILE A 145 -0.66 21.20 18.08
N ARG A 146 0.08 22.26 18.38
CA ARG A 146 -0.47 23.47 18.98
C ARG A 146 -0.90 24.38 17.83
N LEU A 147 -2.17 24.28 17.44
CA LEU A 147 -2.80 25.35 16.67
C LEU A 147 -3.05 26.48 17.66
N LEU A 148 -2.29 27.58 17.54
CA LEU A 148 -2.34 28.81 18.33
C LEU A 148 -3.63 28.96 19.18
N LYS A 149 -3.59 28.42 20.39
CA LYS A 149 -4.30 28.96 21.53
C LYS A 149 -3.29 29.00 22.65
N GLU A 150 -2.89 30.22 22.99
CA GLU A 150 -2.30 30.51 24.29
C GLU A 150 -3.32 30.07 25.32
N GLU A 151 -3.03 28.98 26.01
CA GLU A 151 -3.34 28.82 27.42
C GLU A 151 -2.46 27.70 27.95
N GLU A 152 -1.64 28.07 28.92
CA GLU A 152 -0.82 27.18 29.73
C GLU A 152 -1.74 26.25 30.50
N GLU A 153 -1.65 24.94 30.27
CA GLU A 153 -1.87 23.98 31.35
C GLU A 153 -0.84 22.84 31.26
N GLU A 154 -0.06 22.73 32.32
CA GLU A 154 0.71 21.54 32.67
C GLU A 154 -0.27 20.42 33.04
N GLY A 155 -0.58 19.55 32.08
CA GLY A 155 -1.46 18.41 32.28
C GLY A 155 -0.92 17.16 31.61
N VAL A 156 -0.37 16.25 32.41
CA VAL A 156 -0.03 14.87 32.02
C VAL A 156 -1.33 14.13 31.69
N GLY A 157 -1.79 14.24 30.44
CA GLY A 157 -3.03 13.67 29.95
C GLY A 157 -2.88 13.12 28.53
N SER A 158 -3.09 11.83 28.38
CA SER A 158 -2.60 11.02 27.25
C SER A 158 -3.40 11.06 25.94
N GLY A 159 -3.79 12.24 25.44
CA GLY A 159 -4.45 12.35 24.13
C GLY A 159 -4.58 13.80 23.67
N CYS A 160 -4.20 14.08 22.42
CA CYS A 160 -4.36 15.40 21.80
C CYS A 160 -5.83 15.61 21.34
N GLU A 161 -6.79 15.40 22.23
CA GLU A 161 -8.22 15.34 21.88
C GLU A 161 -8.85 16.71 21.62
N ASP A 162 -8.24 17.78 22.11
CA ASP A 162 -8.78 19.16 22.01
C ASP A 162 -8.69 19.76 20.60
N VAL A 163 -7.97 19.12 19.68
CA VAL A 163 -7.83 19.57 18.27
C VAL A 163 -8.97 19.03 17.38
N LYS A 164 -9.84 18.14 17.91
CA LYS A 164 -10.95 17.52 17.17
C LYS A 164 -11.93 18.53 16.56
N SER A 165 -12.11 19.71 17.16
CA SER A 165 -13.09 20.70 16.69
C SER A 165 -12.65 21.45 15.43
N VAL A 166 -11.33 21.59 15.22
CA VAL A 166 -10.73 22.40 14.13
C VAL A 166 -10.40 21.56 12.89
N LEU A 167 -10.05 20.28 13.06
CA LEU A 167 -9.56 19.42 11.97
C LEU A 167 -10.60 18.44 11.39
N ARG A 168 -11.90 18.65 11.64
CA ARG A 168 -12.98 17.76 11.15
C ARG A 168 -12.96 17.53 9.63
N ASP A 169 -12.43 18.45 8.84
CA ASP A 169 -12.34 18.31 7.38
C ASP A 169 -11.12 17.49 6.89
N TYR A 170 -10.12 17.21 7.74
CA TYR A 170 -8.87 16.52 7.35
C TYR A 170 -8.61 15.20 8.11
N ASP A 171 -9.60 14.72 8.88
CA ASP A 171 -9.47 13.64 9.86
C ASP A 171 -8.98 12.30 9.29
N HIS A 172 -9.28 12.03 8.02
CA HIS A 172 -9.05 10.71 7.43
C HIS A 172 -7.58 10.42 7.10
N ASP A 173 -6.78 11.44 6.82
CA ASP A 173 -5.36 11.33 6.43
C ASP A 173 -4.43 11.51 7.65
N TYR A 174 -4.79 12.42 8.56
CA TYR A 174 -4.06 12.71 9.81
C TYR A 174 -3.96 11.51 10.77
N ARG A 175 -4.97 10.63 10.75
CA ARG A 175 -4.96 9.42 11.59
C ARG A 175 -4.04 8.32 11.04
N ARG A 176 -3.66 8.38 9.75
CA ARG A 176 -2.91 7.30 9.05
C ARG A 176 -1.45 7.65 8.78
N GLY A 177 -1.18 8.89 8.38
CA GLY A 177 0.17 9.39 8.11
C GLY A 177 0.72 10.11 9.33
N GLY A 178 1.67 9.50 10.03
CA GLY A 178 2.38 10.20 11.11
C GLY A 178 2.99 11.51 10.62
N LEU A 179 2.92 12.55 11.45
CA LEU A 179 3.43 13.89 11.16
C LEU A 179 4.86 14.04 11.68
N LYS A 180 5.73 14.63 10.86
CA LYS A 180 7.12 14.93 11.22
C LYS A 180 7.43 16.41 10.98
N GLN A 181 8.02 17.08 11.96
CA GLN A 181 8.51 18.46 11.83
C GLN A 181 9.77 18.50 10.95
N VAL A 182 9.89 19.50 10.08
CA VAL A 182 10.99 19.57 9.08
C VAL A 182 11.89 20.80 9.22
N ASP A 183 11.46 21.88 9.88
CA ASP A 183 12.29 23.10 10.03
C ASP A 183 12.37 23.70 11.45
N ARG A 184 13.48 24.42 11.68
CA ARG A 184 13.78 25.28 12.84
C ARG A 184 13.91 26.76 12.41
N GLY A 185 12.88 27.30 11.77
CA GLY A 185 12.72 28.75 11.56
C GLY A 185 11.57 29.31 12.40
N SER A 186 11.35 30.63 12.35
CA SER A 186 10.21 31.31 13.01
C SER A 186 8.82 30.89 12.49
N GLY A 187 8.77 29.95 11.53
CA GLY A 187 7.55 29.29 11.05
C GLY A 187 7.60 27.78 11.25
N MET A 188 6.46 27.18 11.63
CA MET A 188 6.31 25.73 11.80
C MET A 188 5.94 25.06 10.47
N SER A 189 6.88 24.37 9.83
CA SER A 189 6.64 23.53 8.65
C SER A 189 6.51 22.05 9.03
N PHE A 190 5.41 21.41 8.65
CA PHE A 190 5.12 20.00 8.93
C PHE A 190 5.07 19.18 7.63
N LEU A 191 5.69 18.01 7.62
CA LEU A 191 5.47 17.02 6.55
C LEU A 191 4.34 16.08 6.96
N VAL A 192 3.29 16.04 6.16
CA VAL A 192 2.31 14.95 6.18
C VAL A 192 2.86 13.83 5.31
N LYS A 193 3.14 12.66 5.90
CA LYS A 193 3.49 11.48 5.10
C LYS A 193 2.21 10.91 4.48
N VAL A 194 1.86 11.42 3.31
CA VAL A 194 0.72 10.91 2.54
C VAL A 194 1.01 9.50 2.01
N PRO A 195 0.03 8.57 2.07
CA PRO A 195 0.15 7.29 1.39
C PRO A 195 0.42 7.54 -0.09
N LYS A 196 1.58 7.11 -0.57
CA LYS A 196 1.74 6.91 -2.02
C LYS A 196 0.78 5.81 -2.37
N GLY A 197 -0.29 6.16 -3.09
CA GLY A 197 -1.27 5.19 -3.56
C GLY A 197 -0.55 3.96 -4.07
N SER A 198 -0.95 2.79 -3.60
CA SER A 198 -0.52 1.54 -4.20
C SER A 198 -0.96 1.58 -5.65
N THR A 199 -0.05 2.00 -6.53
CA THR A 199 -0.09 1.52 -7.90
C THR A 199 0.20 0.02 -7.80
N THR A 200 -0.87 -0.73 -7.56
CA THR A 200 -1.08 -1.99 -8.25
C THR A 200 -0.90 -1.70 -9.73
N SER A 201 0.34 -1.76 -10.21
CA SER A 201 0.62 -2.16 -11.59
C SER A 201 0.10 -3.59 -11.70
N GLY A 202 -1.19 -3.71 -11.99
CA GLY A 202 -1.95 -4.94 -11.84
C GLY A 202 -3.44 -4.66 -11.86
N THR A 203 -3.91 -4.17 -13.00
CA THR A 203 -5.29 -4.34 -13.47
C THR A 203 -6.39 -3.65 -12.66
N HIS A 204 -6.40 -2.30 -12.68
CA HIS A 204 -7.71 -1.65 -12.82
C HIS A 204 -8.14 -1.82 -14.28
N GLY A 205 -8.62 -3.02 -14.59
CA GLY A 205 -9.46 -3.25 -15.75
C GLY A 205 -10.75 -2.46 -15.52
N LYS A 206 -10.70 -1.16 -15.77
CA LYS A 206 -11.90 -0.40 -16.12
C LYS A 206 -12.37 -1.06 -17.39
N SER A 207 -13.35 -1.96 -17.26
CA SER A 207 -13.77 -2.86 -18.31
C SER A 207 -14.29 -2.03 -19.49
N ASN A 208 -13.39 -1.74 -20.44
CA ASN A 208 -13.73 -1.25 -21.76
C ASN A 208 -14.74 -2.18 -22.45
N VAL A 209 -14.88 -3.42 -21.96
CA VAL A 209 -15.94 -4.37 -22.31
C VAL A 209 -17.33 -3.73 -22.19
N LYS A 210 -17.65 -2.94 -21.15
CA LYS A 210 -18.98 -2.31 -21.07
C LYS A 210 -19.20 -1.26 -22.16
N LYS A 211 -18.16 -0.54 -22.58
CA LYS A 211 -18.24 0.46 -23.66
C LYS A 211 -18.35 -0.21 -25.04
N TRP A 212 -17.56 -1.26 -25.28
CA TRP A 212 -17.61 -2.03 -26.52
C TRP A 212 -18.89 -2.86 -26.65
N VAL A 213 -19.42 -3.42 -25.55
CA VAL A 213 -20.68 -4.17 -25.56
C VAL A 213 -21.86 -3.27 -25.89
N VAL A 214 -21.93 -2.05 -25.36
CA VAL A 214 -23.00 -1.09 -25.71
C VAL A 214 -22.90 -0.66 -27.18
N ILE A 215 -21.68 -0.47 -27.70
CA ILE A 215 -21.48 -0.18 -29.13
C ILE A 215 -21.88 -1.39 -30.00
N LEU A 216 -21.50 -2.61 -29.63
CA LEU A 216 -21.83 -3.82 -30.38
C LEU A 216 -23.33 -4.12 -30.38
N VAL A 217 -23.98 -4.03 -29.21
CA VAL A 217 -25.44 -4.22 -29.09
C VAL A 217 -26.19 -3.12 -29.86
N GLY A 218 -25.76 -1.85 -29.75
CA GLY A 218 -26.38 -0.76 -30.50
C GLY A 218 -26.25 -0.89 -32.02
N VAL A 219 -25.10 -1.35 -32.52
CA VAL A 219 -24.90 -1.57 -33.97
C VAL A 219 -25.69 -2.77 -34.47
N VAL A 220 -25.73 -3.86 -33.71
CA VAL A 220 -26.47 -5.08 -34.08
C VAL A 220 -27.99 -4.81 -34.09
N ASP A 221 -28.54 -4.24 -33.02
CA ASP A 221 -29.97 -3.90 -32.97
C ASP A 221 -30.34 -2.84 -34.02
N GLY A 222 -29.46 -1.88 -34.26
CA GLY A 222 -29.64 -0.88 -35.33
C GLY A 222 -29.70 -1.50 -36.73
N MET A 223 -28.83 -2.47 -37.04
CA MET A 223 -28.86 -3.19 -38.32
C MET A 223 -30.11 -4.04 -38.48
N ILE A 224 -30.57 -4.72 -37.41
CA ILE A 224 -31.80 -5.52 -37.45
C ILE A 224 -33.02 -4.62 -37.72
N ILE A 225 -33.12 -3.48 -37.02
CA ILE A 225 -34.19 -2.49 -37.24
C ILE A 225 -34.16 -1.98 -38.68
N LEU A 226 -33.00 -1.63 -39.22
CA LEU A 226 -32.87 -1.17 -40.61
C LEU A 226 -33.32 -2.22 -41.64
N LEU A 227 -32.98 -3.50 -41.43
CA LEU A 227 -33.39 -4.58 -42.33
C LEU A 227 -34.90 -4.84 -42.26
N VAL A 228 -35.49 -4.82 -41.07
CA VAL A 228 -36.93 -5.04 -40.88
C VAL A 228 -37.73 -3.88 -41.47
N PHE A 229 -37.43 -2.64 -41.09
CA PHE A 229 -38.16 -1.48 -41.61
C PHE A 229 -37.88 -1.25 -43.10
N GLY A 230 -36.63 -1.45 -43.55
CA GLY A 230 -36.28 -1.40 -44.97
C GLY A 230 -36.99 -2.47 -45.79
N GLY A 231 -37.08 -3.70 -45.28
CA GLY A 231 -37.81 -4.79 -45.91
C GLY A 231 -39.31 -4.53 -46.00
N VAL A 232 -39.93 -4.00 -44.93
CA VAL A 232 -41.34 -3.61 -44.92
C VAL A 232 -41.60 -2.47 -45.90
N ALA A 233 -40.77 -1.41 -45.90
CA ALA A 233 -40.90 -0.30 -46.83
C ALA A 233 -40.74 -0.77 -48.28
N TYR A 234 -39.74 -1.61 -48.56
CA TYR A 234 -39.54 -2.21 -49.87
C TYR A 234 -40.73 -3.07 -50.30
N TYR A 235 -41.28 -3.89 -49.39
CA TYR A 235 -42.46 -4.70 -49.67
C TYR A 235 -43.68 -3.84 -49.99
N LEU A 236 -43.93 -2.76 -49.25
CA LEU A 236 -45.04 -1.85 -49.51
C LEU A 236 -44.88 -1.13 -50.86
N ILE A 237 -43.67 -0.66 -51.20
CA ILE A 237 -43.37 -0.04 -52.49
C ILE A 237 -43.56 -1.06 -53.64
N ARG A 238 -43.06 -2.29 -53.47
CA ARG A 238 -43.21 -3.35 -54.46
C ARG A 238 -44.67 -3.77 -54.64
N LYS A 239 -45.42 -3.91 -53.54
CA LYS A 239 -46.86 -4.21 -53.56
C LYS A 239 -47.65 -3.11 -54.27
N LYS A 240 -47.28 -1.84 -54.03
CA LYS A 240 -47.88 -0.70 -54.73
C LYS A 240 -47.57 -0.70 -56.24
N ARG A 241 -46.33 -1.03 -56.64
CA ARG A 241 -45.96 -1.20 -58.06
C ARG A 241 -46.72 -2.35 -58.72
N ASN A 242 -46.88 -3.48 -58.04
CA ASN A 242 -47.64 -4.61 -58.58
C ASN A 242 -49.15 -4.33 -58.66
N SER A 243 -49.70 -3.46 -57.82
CA SER A 243 -51.12 -3.05 -57.92
C SER A 243 -51.39 -2.02 -59.02
N HIS A 244 -50.34 -1.42 -59.60
CA HIS A 244 -50.48 -0.47 -60.71
C HIS A 244 -50.23 -1.11 -62.09
N GLY A 245 -49.93 -2.41 -62.12
CA GLY A 245 -49.69 -3.20 -63.34
C GLY A 245 -50.94 -3.88 -63.92
N ASP A 246 -52.04 -3.95 -63.17
CA ASP A 246 -53.31 -4.52 -63.65
C ASP A 246 -54.32 -3.39 -63.91
N THR A 247 -54.13 -2.66 -65.01
CA THR A 247 -55.22 -1.92 -65.65
C THR A 247 -55.55 -2.66 -66.95
N PRO A 248 -56.70 -3.33 -67.06
CA PRO A 248 -57.08 -4.00 -68.29
C PRO A 248 -57.41 -2.97 -69.36
N HIS A 249 -56.79 -3.12 -70.53
CA HIS A 249 -57.27 -2.52 -71.78
C HIS A 249 -58.68 -3.06 -72.05
N ASN A 250 -59.66 -2.16 -72.03
CA ASN A 250 -60.78 -2.18 -72.96
C ASN A 250 -60.49 -1.16 -74.06
#